data_AF-A0A8U0RWW0-F1
#
_entry.id   AF-A0A8U0RWW0-F1
#
_cell.length_a   1.000
_cell.length_b   1.000
_cell.length_c   1.000
_cell.angle_alpha   90.00
_cell.angle_beta   90.00
_cell.angle_gamma   90.00
#
_symmetry.space_group_name_H-M   'P 1'
#
loop_
_entity.id
_entity.type
_entity.pdbx_description
1 polymer ?
#
loop_
_entity_poly.entity_id
_entity_poly.type
_entity_poly.pdbx_seq_one_letter_code
_entity_poly.pdbx_strand_id
1 'polypeptide(L)'
;MYDWDSQMRLTVPSTFHGQLVGICGAFGGKVGPLDLPPDKRSWPKGLFTNPCPLPQPNLDFSISCRTQRAQIVNAPELCRLLQAPDGPFGRCLDHISPKPFLRICLQDICHTQGQHPGVCDALTAYTAACQEAGIPVTLWRGPKLCPMACPLRSHYSICARTCDGGCVEPTSPAHCSPQCYEGCECDPGLIFDGTDCVSQDHCGCFHSGRYIPVGESLVLPGCQERCMCLRGQGLQCQPFSCPQGTGCILDGGVRSCETGEGATCHLEPGGHFTTFDGFSGLTPMPVTSCAYELATVVGSRTEDPDWFHVIADFLPCPGCTTRKPRVIIGFRDGCAAVGANQEIWVNGQPARLPVRVCRGVVARWAEGSQVIIERSPTLRVLVGPEGAVALRASPALQGRLRAACGDYNGIAADDLILPGGLRGASLTDVFQACRARGFNNCTEKLVTPTLTQHFA
;
A
#
# COMPACT_ATOMS: atom_id res chain seq x y z
N MET A 1 -5.32 -0.45 21.23
CA MET A 1 -6.36 -1.49 21.44
C MET A 1 -7.70 -0.86 21.17
N TYR A 2 -8.62 -1.54 20.50
CA TYR A 2 -9.96 -1.03 20.21
C TYR A 2 -10.90 -2.22 20.01
N ASP A 3 -12.19 -2.04 20.26
CA ASP A 3 -13.20 -3.12 20.25
C ASP A 3 -14.12 -3.08 19.00
N TRP A 4 -13.76 -2.29 17.99
CA TRP A 4 -14.51 -2.04 16.74
C TRP A 4 -15.91 -1.42 16.92
N ASP A 5 -16.37 -1.16 18.14
CA ASP A 5 -17.70 -0.64 18.44
C ASP A 5 -17.62 0.78 19.02
N SER A 6 -17.06 0.94 20.22
CA SER A 6 -17.13 2.21 20.96
C SER A 6 -15.88 2.58 21.76
N GLN A 7 -14.93 1.66 21.93
CA GLN A 7 -13.74 1.91 22.75
C GLN A 7 -12.46 1.87 21.93
N MET A 8 -11.63 2.89 22.14
CA MET A 8 -10.28 2.99 21.59
C MET A 8 -9.31 3.43 22.68
N ARG A 9 -8.21 2.70 22.79
CA ARG A 9 -7.10 2.95 23.71
C ARG A 9 -5.78 3.06 22.96
N LEU A 10 -5.05 4.12 23.28
CA LEU A 10 -3.68 4.35 22.84
C LEU A 10 -2.73 4.14 24.03
N THR A 11 -1.65 3.39 23.82
CA THR A 11 -0.58 3.25 24.79
C THR A 11 0.71 3.62 24.10
N VAL A 12 1.43 4.57 24.68
CA VAL A 12 2.60 5.21 24.08
C VAL A 12 3.79 5.03 25.01
N PRO A 13 4.99 4.74 24.49
CA PRO A 13 6.20 4.67 25.28
C PRO A 13 6.47 5.97 26.04
N SER A 14 7.09 5.89 27.22
CA SER A 14 7.45 7.06 28.05
C SER A 14 8.38 8.04 27.35
N THR A 15 9.06 7.63 26.27
CA THR A 15 9.89 8.50 25.41
C THR A 15 9.09 9.62 24.75
N PHE A 16 7.78 9.48 24.61
CA PHE A 16 6.91 10.51 24.05
C PHE A 16 6.47 11.58 25.06
N HIS A 17 6.94 11.51 26.31
CA HIS A 17 6.56 12.46 27.36
C HIS A 17 6.86 13.90 26.95
N GLY A 18 5.85 14.77 27.03
CA GLY A 18 5.90 16.17 26.61
C GLY A 18 5.79 16.41 25.11
N GLN A 19 5.69 15.35 24.29
CA GLN A 19 5.70 15.43 22.82
C GLN A 19 4.32 15.21 22.19
N LEU A 20 3.34 14.70 22.94
CA LEU A 20 2.00 14.41 22.42
C LEU A 20 1.00 15.46 22.87
N VAL A 21 0.14 15.88 21.95
CA VAL A 21 -1.03 16.72 22.19
C VAL A 21 -2.19 16.24 21.30
N GLY A 22 -3.39 16.18 21.85
CA GLY A 22 -4.58 15.74 21.13
C GLY A 22 -5.80 15.60 22.04
N ILE A 23 -6.83 14.90 21.56
CA ILE A 23 -8.05 14.59 22.34
C ILE A 23 -7.78 13.76 23.60
N CYS A 24 -6.66 13.03 23.65
CA CYS A 24 -6.20 12.34 24.86
C CYS A 24 -5.39 13.25 25.82
N GLY A 25 -5.32 14.56 25.55
CA GLY A 25 -4.56 15.53 26.35
C GLY A 25 -3.06 15.58 26.00
N ALA A 26 -2.31 16.32 26.82
CA ALA A 26 -0.85 16.43 26.70
C ALA A 26 -0.16 15.36 27.57
N PHE A 27 0.67 14.51 26.95
CA PHE A 27 1.35 13.42 27.67
C PHE A 27 2.39 13.98 28.63
N GLY A 28 2.21 13.83 29.95
CA GLY A 28 3.08 14.41 30.99
C GLY A 28 2.58 15.71 31.63
N GLY A 29 1.38 16.18 31.28
CA GLY A 29 0.74 17.32 31.94
C GLY A 29 0.25 16.98 33.35
N LYS A 30 0.21 17.98 34.26
CA LYS A 30 -0.39 17.85 35.60
C LYS A 30 -1.92 17.96 35.53
N VAL A 31 -2.64 16.98 34.99
CA VAL A 31 -4.13 17.00 35.05
C VAL A 31 -4.79 15.63 34.87
N GLY A 32 -5.87 15.39 35.63
CA GLY A 32 -6.67 14.16 35.65
C GLY A 32 -7.80 14.10 34.60
N PRO A 33 -8.59 13.01 34.57
CA PRO A 33 -9.19 12.50 33.33
C PRO A 33 -10.45 13.19 32.76
N LEU A 34 -10.99 14.30 33.30
CA LEU A 34 -12.37 14.68 32.93
C LEU A 34 -12.81 16.14 32.90
N ASP A 35 -11.93 17.15 33.03
CA ASP A 35 -12.41 18.53 33.07
C ASP A 35 -11.63 19.48 32.14
N LEU A 36 -12.04 19.52 30.87
CA LEU A 36 -12.32 20.80 30.20
C LEU A 36 -13.64 20.62 29.43
N PRO A 37 -14.69 21.43 29.69
CA PRO A 37 -15.81 21.49 28.78
C PRO A 37 -15.28 21.90 27.38
N PRO A 38 -15.94 21.48 26.28
CA PRO A 38 -15.58 21.91 24.94
C PRO A 38 -15.93 23.39 24.79
N ASP A 39 -15.16 24.27 25.42
CA ASP A 39 -15.17 25.69 25.06
C ASP A 39 -14.35 25.84 23.78
N LYS A 40 -14.82 26.73 22.90
CA LYS A 40 -14.39 26.94 21.51
C LYS A 40 -12.93 27.38 21.34
N ARG A 41 -12.08 27.23 22.37
CA ARG A 41 -10.72 27.79 22.46
C ARG A 41 -9.61 26.77 22.70
N SER A 42 -9.89 25.48 22.84
CA SER A 42 -8.87 24.46 23.18
C SER A 42 -8.39 23.58 22.02
N TRP A 43 -8.76 23.89 20.78
CA TRP A 43 -8.03 23.35 19.61
C TRP A 43 -7.01 24.41 19.19
N PRO A 44 -5.70 24.17 19.31
CA PRO A 44 -4.74 24.98 18.57
C PRO A 44 -5.15 24.90 17.11
N LYS A 45 -5.43 26.05 16.48
CA LYS A 45 -5.82 26.18 15.07
C LYS A 45 -4.72 25.73 14.07
N GLY A 46 -3.83 24.83 14.45
CA GLY A 46 -2.64 24.47 13.68
C GLY A 46 -2.26 23.00 13.65
N LEU A 47 -3.03 22.07 14.23
CA LEU A 47 -2.64 20.64 14.25
C LEU A 47 -3.26 19.76 13.14
N PHE A 48 -4.03 20.33 12.22
CA PHE A 48 -4.58 19.60 11.06
C PHE A 48 -4.08 20.22 9.75
N THR A 49 -2.84 19.93 9.38
CA THR A 49 -2.47 19.88 7.95
C THR A 49 -2.57 18.43 7.49
N ASN A 50 -3.78 17.87 7.53
CA ASN A 50 -4.07 16.63 6.82
C ASN A 50 -4.76 17.01 5.49
N PRO A 51 -4.32 16.50 4.33
CA PRO A 51 -4.83 16.87 3.01
C PRO A 51 -6.29 16.43 2.75
N CYS A 52 -6.91 15.69 3.67
CA CYS A 52 -8.34 15.35 3.63
C CYS A 52 -9.07 15.93 4.85
N PRO A 53 -10.03 16.86 4.67
CA PRO A 53 -10.88 17.31 5.75
C PRO A 53 -11.85 16.19 6.13
N LEU A 54 -11.70 15.63 7.34
CA LEU A 54 -12.73 14.80 7.93
C LEU A 54 -13.96 15.67 8.24
N PRO A 55 -15.20 15.15 8.09
CA PRO A 55 -16.41 15.88 8.47
C PRO A 55 -16.29 16.33 9.93
N GLN A 56 -16.40 17.63 10.18
CA GLN A 56 -16.49 18.13 11.55
C GLN A 56 -17.79 17.59 12.16
N PRO A 57 -17.75 16.87 13.29
CA PRO A 57 -18.98 16.49 13.97
C PRO A 57 -19.75 17.76 14.34
N ASN A 58 -21.04 17.79 14.01
CA ASN A 58 -21.92 18.87 14.43
C ASN A 58 -21.93 18.93 15.97
N LEU A 59 -21.26 19.93 16.53
CA LEU A 59 -21.17 20.18 17.97
C LEU A 59 -22.43 20.86 18.55
N ASP A 60 -23.44 21.13 17.72
CA ASP A 60 -24.70 21.77 18.12
C ASP A 60 -25.77 20.76 18.59
N PHE A 61 -25.36 19.69 19.28
CA PHE A 61 -26.31 18.80 19.97
C PHE A 61 -26.31 19.10 21.47
N SER A 62 -27.12 20.06 21.91
CA SER A 62 -27.35 20.32 23.34
C SER A 62 -28.64 19.65 23.82
N ILE A 63 -28.56 18.40 24.25
CA ILE A 63 -29.52 17.88 25.23
C ILE A 63 -28.96 18.26 26.61
N SER A 64 -29.63 19.17 27.32
CA SER A 64 -29.25 19.56 28.68
C SER A 64 -29.60 18.46 29.68
N CYS A 65 -28.77 17.42 29.76
CA CYS A 65 -28.80 16.52 30.89
C CYS A 65 -27.87 17.02 32.00
N ARG A 66 -28.40 17.78 32.94
CA ARG A 66 -27.60 18.33 34.04
C ARG A 66 -27.50 17.31 35.17
N THR A 67 -26.40 16.56 35.24
CA THR A 67 -26.14 15.60 36.32
C THR A 67 -25.74 16.32 37.62
N GLN A 68 -26.62 16.34 38.62
CA GLN A 68 -26.36 16.98 39.93
C GLN A 68 -25.91 15.96 40.99
N ARG A 69 -25.23 16.41 42.05
CA ARG A 69 -24.81 15.55 43.19
C ARG A 69 -25.94 14.70 43.77
N ALA A 70 -27.16 15.23 43.84
CA ALA A 70 -28.33 14.50 44.34
C ALA A 70 -28.75 13.33 43.42
N GLN A 71 -28.55 13.44 42.11
CA GLN A 71 -28.85 12.36 41.15
C GLN A 71 -27.78 11.27 41.16
N ILE A 72 -26.54 11.60 41.51
CA ILE A 72 -25.46 10.63 41.75
C ILE A 72 -25.79 9.77 42.97
N VAL A 73 -26.35 10.39 44.03
CA VAL A 73 -26.79 9.68 45.23
C VAL A 73 -28.04 8.83 44.95
N ASN A 74 -28.97 9.33 44.12
CA ASN A 74 -30.23 8.67 43.76
C ASN A 74 -30.20 8.03 42.36
N ALA A 75 -29.05 7.48 41.96
CA ALA A 75 -28.89 6.87 40.66
C ALA A 75 -29.88 5.69 40.48
N PRO A 76 -30.38 5.45 39.25
CA PRO A 76 -31.12 4.23 38.94
C PRO A 76 -30.34 3.00 39.40
N GLU A 77 -31.06 1.98 39.85
CA GLU A 77 -30.48 0.76 40.45
C GLU A 77 -29.37 0.14 39.59
N LEU A 78 -29.51 0.22 38.28
CA LEU A 78 -28.53 -0.25 37.31
C LEU A 78 -27.19 0.50 37.34
N CYS A 79 -27.19 1.84 37.47
CA CYS A 79 -25.94 2.60 37.60
C CYS A 79 -25.31 2.43 39.00
N ARG A 80 -26.10 2.06 40.02
CA ARG A 80 -25.59 1.80 41.37
C ARG A 80 -24.69 0.56 41.44
N LEU A 81 -24.74 -0.34 40.45
CA LEU A 81 -23.81 -1.46 40.34
C LEU A 81 -22.34 -1.01 40.35
N LEU A 82 -22.04 0.18 39.80
CA LEU A 82 -20.70 0.78 39.81
C LEU A 82 -20.20 1.15 41.22
N GLN A 83 -21.07 1.20 42.23
CA GLN A 83 -20.73 1.61 43.60
C GLN A 83 -21.02 0.53 44.65
N ALA A 84 -21.55 -0.63 44.25
CA ALA A 84 -21.93 -1.70 45.16
C ALA A 84 -20.68 -2.38 45.74
N PRO A 85 -20.40 -2.28 47.06
CA PRO A 85 -19.21 -2.89 47.68
C PRO A 85 -19.19 -4.42 47.58
N ASP A 86 -20.36 -5.04 47.72
CA ASP A 86 -20.55 -6.48 47.54
C ASP A 86 -20.92 -6.84 46.07
N GLY A 87 -20.78 -5.88 45.16
CA GLY A 87 -21.10 -6.02 43.75
C GLY A 87 -19.91 -6.44 42.88
N PRO A 88 -20.09 -6.50 41.55
CA PRO A 88 -19.09 -7.06 40.64
C PRO A 88 -17.77 -6.30 40.58
N PHE A 89 -17.80 -5.02 40.96
CA PHE A 89 -16.64 -4.14 40.99
C PHE A 89 -16.09 -3.90 42.39
N GLY A 90 -16.59 -4.60 43.43
CA GLY A 90 -16.26 -4.33 44.82
C GLY A 90 -14.75 -4.17 45.09
N ARG A 91 -13.94 -5.07 44.54
CA ARG A 91 -12.46 -5.04 44.65
C ARG A 91 -11.80 -3.85 43.95
N CYS A 92 -12.46 -3.29 42.96
CA CYS A 92 -11.95 -2.18 42.16
C CYS A 92 -12.20 -0.82 42.81
N LEU A 93 -13.21 -0.71 43.68
CA LEU A 93 -13.62 0.53 44.34
C LEU A 93 -12.50 1.17 45.17
N ASP A 94 -11.62 0.36 45.77
CA ASP A 94 -10.51 0.82 46.60
C ASP A 94 -9.35 1.39 45.76
N HIS A 95 -9.31 1.11 44.46
CA HIS A 95 -8.21 1.48 43.57
C HIS A 95 -8.63 2.50 42.51
N ILE A 96 -9.85 2.41 41.99
CA ILE A 96 -10.35 3.25 40.90
C ILE A 96 -11.70 3.82 41.32
N SER A 97 -11.76 5.16 41.44
CA SER A 97 -13.00 5.87 41.77
C SER A 97 -14.08 5.61 40.71
N PRO A 98 -15.29 5.15 41.09
CA PRO A 98 -16.40 4.93 40.15
C PRO A 98 -17.13 6.21 39.75
N LYS A 99 -16.82 7.36 40.38
CA LYS A 99 -17.55 8.63 40.16
C LYS A 99 -17.55 9.11 38.69
N PRO A 100 -16.44 9.05 37.94
CA PRO A 100 -16.40 9.33 36.49
C PRO A 100 -17.39 8.49 35.68
N PHE A 101 -17.35 7.17 35.86
CA PHE A 101 -18.16 6.20 35.15
C PHE A 101 -19.64 6.35 35.50
N LEU A 102 -19.94 6.62 36.77
CA LEU A 102 -21.30 6.89 37.21
C LEU A 102 -21.87 8.18 36.61
N ARG A 103 -21.05 9.23 36.44
CA ARG A 103 -21.49 10.47 35.79
C ARG A 103 -21.89 10.21 34.34
N ILE A 104 -21.11 9.40 33.62
CA ILE A 104 -21.37 8.97 32.24
C ILE A 104 -22.64 8.12 32.19
N CYS A 105 -22.76 7.10 33.04
CA CYS A 105 -23.95 6.24 33.14
C CYS A 105 -25.25 7.05 33.30
N LEU A 106 -25.26 8.04 34.20
CA LEU A 106 -26.43 8.90 34.44
C LEU A 106 -26.75 9.82 33.26
N GLN A 107 -25.70 10.32 32.60
CA GLN A 107 -25.84 11.17 31.43
C GLN A 107 -26.40 10.37 30.25
N ASP A 108 -25.91 9.15 30.01
CA ASP A 108 -26.35 8.33 28.89
C ASP A 108 -27.77 7.79 29.09
N ILE A 109 -28.14 7.38 30.31
CA ILE A 109 -29.55 7.06 30.65
C ILE A 109 -30.48 8.23 30.29
N CYS A 110 -30.05 9.45 30.59
CA CYS A 110 -30.83 10.64 30.37
C CYS A 110 -30.96 11.00 28.88
N HIS A 111 -29.87 10.86 28.11
CA HIS A 111 -29.88 11.03 26.66
C HIS A 111 -30.72 9.97 25.94
N THR A 112 -30.73 8.75 26.46
CA THR A 112 -31.45 7.59 25.89
C THR A 112 -32.86 7.41 26.47
N GLN A 113 -33.38 8.39 27.22
CA GLN A 113 -34.71 8.35 27.86
C GLN A 113 -34.97 7.08 28.69
N GLY A 114 -33.93 6.54 29.34
CA GLY A 114 -34.04 5.36 30.19
C GLY A 114 -33.76 4.03 29.49
N GLN A 115 -33.28 4.01 28.24
CA GLN A 115 -32.86 2.76 27.59
C GLN A 115 -31.53 2.24 28.15
N HIS A 116 -31.38 0.92 28.18
CA HIS A 116 -30.23 0.20 28.72
C HIS A 116 -28.84 0.43 28.07
N PRO A 117 -28.68 0.87 26.80
CA PRO A 117 -27.36 0.92 26.15
C PRO A 117 -26.30 1.73 26.92
N GLY A 118 -26.66 2.92 27.42
CA GLY A 118 -25.72 3.78 28.17
C GLY A 118 -25.25 3.21 29.51
N VAL A 119 -26.05 2.33 30.12
CA VAL A 119 -25.64 1.58 31.31
C VAL A 119 -24.56 0.56 30.95
N CYS A 120 -24.76 -0.14 29.83
CA CYS A 120 -23.83 -1.18 29.37
C CYS A 120 -22.47 -0.58 29.05
N ASP A 121 -22.42 0.59 28.40
CA ASP A 121 -21.16 1.25 28.06
C ASP A 121 -20.37 1.66 29.31
N ALA A 122 -21.04 2.24 30.31
CA ALA A 122 -20.41 2.62 31.57
C ALA A 122 -19.90 1.42 32.37
N LEU A 123 -20.66 0.32 32.43
CA LEU A 123 -20.25 -0.92 33.10
C LEU A 123 -19.09 -1.60 32.36
N THR A 124 -19.11 -1.60 31.03
CA THR A 124 -18.02 -2.14 30.18
C THR A 124 -16.74 -1.33 30.39
N ALA A 125 -16.84 0.01 30.35
CA ALA A 125 -15.69 0.89 30.56
C ALA A 125 -15.08 0.74 31.96
N TYR A 126 -15.90 0.59 33.00
CA TYR A 126 -15.38 0.35 34.35
C TYR A 126 -14.76 -1.05 34.48
N THR A 127 -15.34 -2.07 33.85
CA THR A 127 -14.74 -3.41 33.75
C THR A 127 -13.34 -3.35 33.16
N ALA A 128 -13.18 -2.68 32.01
CA ALA A 128 -11.89 -2.53 31.34
C ALA A 128 -10.87 -1.80 32.21
N ALA A 129 -11.26 -0.72 32.91
CA ALA A 129 -10.38 0.02 33.81
C ALA A 129 -9.88 -0.85 34.99
N CYS A 130 -10.76 -1.65 35.58
CA CYS A 130 -10.41 -2.58 36.66
C CYS A 130 -9.43 -3.67 36.17
N GLN A 131 -9.71 -4.27 35.01
CA GLN A 131 -8.85 -5.32 34.44
C GLN A 131 -7.49 -4.80 34.02
N GLU A 132 -7.42 -3.57 33.51
CA GLU A 132 -6.16 -2.88 33.22
C GLU A 132 -5.30 -2.66 34.47
N ALA A 133 -5.93 -2.41 35.62
CA ALA A 133 -5.24 -2.37 36.91
C ALA A 133 -4.87 -3.77 37.45
N GLY A 134 -5.17 -4.84 36.70
CA GLY A 134 -4.98 -6.23 37.12
C GLY A 134 -5.97 -6.68 38.20
N ILE A 135 -7.08 -5.96 38.38
CA ILE A 135 -8.08 -6.24 39.41
C ILE A 135 -9.17 -7.13 38.80
N PRO A 136 -9.44 -8.31 39.38
CA PRO A 136 -10.47 -9.20 38.87
C PRO A 136 -11.87 -8.63 39.12
N VAL A 137 -12.69 -8.68 38.08
CA VAL A 137 -14.12 -8.31 38.10
C VAL A 137 -14.94 -9.59 38.02
N THR A 138 -16.03 -9.69 38.79
CA THR A 138 -16.93 -10.84 38.70
C THR A 138 -17.99 -10.63 37.63
N LEU A 139 -18.59 -11.71 37.14
CA LEU A 139 -19.63 -11.69 36.13
C LEU A 139 -20.79 -10.74 36.51
N TRP A 140 -21.06 -9.77 35.63
CA TRP A 140 -22.15 -8.80 35.80
C TRP A 140 -23.15 -8.80 34.65
N ARG A 141 -22.73 -9.22 33.45
CA ARG A 141 -23.64 -9.42 32.31
C ARG A 141 -24.56 -10.61 32.56
N GLY A 142 -25.79 -10.49 32.06
CA GLY A 142 -26.76 -11.57 32.09
C GLY A 142 -27.83 -11.41 31.01
N PRO A 143 -28.75 -12.38 30.87
CA PRO A 143 -29.76 -12.37 29.81
C PRO A 143 -30.65 -11.11 29.78
N LYS A 144 -30.80 -10.44 30.93
CA LYS A 144 -31.61 -9.21 31.09
C LYS A 144 -30.76 -7.94 31.28
N LEU A 145 -29.44 -8.07 31.39
CA LEU A 145 -28.53 -6.94 31.66
C LEU A 145 -27.34 -7.06 30.72
N CYS A 146 -27.36 -6.25 29.67
CA CYS A 146 -26.27 -6.12 28.69
C CYS A 146 -25.82 -7.48 28.10
N PRO A 147 -26.77 -8.28 27.54
CA PRO A 147 -26.41 -9.56 26.94
C PRO A 147 -25.40 -9.36 25.81
N MET A 148 -24.39 -10.21 25.76
CA MET A 148 -23.38 -10.22 24.70
C MET A 148 -23.48 -11.54 23.93
N ALA A 149 -23.52 -11.44 22.61
CA ALA A 149 -23.47 -12.61 21.74
C ALA A 149 -22.02 -12.80 21.26
N CYS A 150 -21.53 -14.03 21.33
CA CYS A 150 -20.23 -14.40 20.80
C CYS A 150 -20.37 -15.16 19.47
N PRO A 151 -19.37 -15.06 18.58
CA PRO A 151 -19.32 -15.84 17.34
C PRO A 151 -19.48 -17.35 17.57
N LEU A 152 -19.79 -18.08 16.50
CA LEU A 152 -19.95 -19.53 16.58
C LEU A 152 -18.68 -20.19 17.16
N ARG A 153 -18.86 -21.18 18.06
CA ARG A 153 -17.77 -21.93 18.71
C ARG A 153 -16.89 -21.07 19.64
N SER A 154 -17.48 -20.02 20.19
CA SER A 154 -16.90 -19.19 21.23
C SER A 154 -17.95 -18.87 22.27
N HIS A 155 -17.50 -18.48 23.46
CA HIS A 155 -18.36 -18.11 24.57
C HIS A 155 -17.89 -16.80 25.20
N TYR A 156 -18.82 -16.12 25.86
CA TYR A 156 -18.50 -14.92 26.61
C TYR A 156 -17.66 -15.28 27.85
N SER A 157 -16.59 -14.53 28.07
CA SER A 157 -15.71 -14.64 29.22
C SER A 157 -15.46 -13.25 29.79
N ILE A 158 -15.68 -13.08 31.10
CA ILE A 158 -15.36 -11.83 31.80
C ILE A 158 -13.85 -11.57 31.78
N CYS A 159 -13.02 -12.59 31.54
CA CYS A 159 -11.56 -12.53 31.59
C CYS A 159 -11.00 -13.42 30.46
N ALA A 160 -11.30 -13.04 29.21
CA ALA A 160 -10.82 -13.72 28.01
C ALA A 160 -9.32 -13.44 27.80
N ARG A 161 -8.56 -14.49 27.48
CA ARG A 161 -7.14 -14.37 27.11
C ARG A 161 -6.95 -14.55 25.61
N THR A 162 -7.24 -13.50 24.86
CA THR A 162 -7.17 -13.51 23.39
C THR A 162 -5.75 -13.55 22.82
N CYS A 163 -4.72 -13.40 23.66
CA CYS A 163 -3.31 -13.44 23.27
C CYS A 163 -2.63 -14.81 23.54
N ASP A 164 -3.31 -15.75 24.21
CA ASP A 164 -2.71 -17.02 24.68
C ASP A 164 -2.60 -18.10 23.58
N GLY A 165 -2.76 -17.74 22.30
CA GLY A 165 -2.54 -18.63 21.16
C GLY A 165 -3.57 -18.46 20.05
N GLY A 166 -3.27 -17.57 19.08
CA GLY A 166 -4.00 -17.44 17.82
C GLY A 166 -3.37 -18.28 16.71
N CYS A 167 -4.03 -18.39 15.55
CA CYS A 167 -3.38 -18.96 14.35
C CYS A 167 -2.17 -18.12 13.91
N VAL A 168 -2.23 -16.82 14.21
CA VAL A 168 -1.06 -15.95 14.24
C VAL A 168 -0.34 -16.23 15.55
N GLU A 169 0.71 -17.06 15.56
CA GLU A 169 1.67 -16.96 16.65
C GLU A 169 2.28 -15.55 16.54
N PRO A 170 2.10 -14.65 17.52
CA PRO A 170 2.96 -13.48 17.56
C PRO A 170 4.38 -14.01 17.58
N THR A 171 5.26 -13.45 16.75
CA THR A 171 6.68 -13.82 16.64
C THR A 171 7.47 -13.69 17.95
N SER A 172 6.81 -13.39 19.07
CA SER A 172 7.30 -13.65 20.42
C SER A 172 6.15 -13.65 21.45
N PRO A 173 6.08 -14.64 22.36
CA PRO A 173 5.28 -14.58 23.60
C PRO A 173 5.62 -13.37 24.50
N ALA A 174 6.75 -12.70 24.27
CA ALA A 174 7.20 -11.55 25.06
C ALA A 174 6.35 -10.28 24.88
N HIS A 175 5.43 -10.26 23.90
CA HIS A 175 4.57 -9.09 23.61
C HIS A 175 3.11 -9.26 24.07
N CYS A 176 2.75 -10.42 24.63
CA CYS A 176 1.42 -10.61 25.20
C CYS A 176 1.36 -10.07 26.63
N SER A 177 0.35 -9.25 26.91
CA SER A 177 0.03 -8.83 28.27
C SER A 177 -0.44 -10.04 29.07
N PRO A 178 0.02 -10.24 30.32
CA PRO A 178 -0.56 -11.26 31.21
C PRO A 178 -1.99 -10.92 31.66
N GLN A 179 -2.48 -9.73 31.33
CA GLN A 179 -3.84 -9.30 31.66
C GLN A 179 -4.85 -9.89 30.68
N CYS A 180 -6.00 -10.30 31.21
CA CYS A 180 -7.18 -10.66 30.44
C CYS A 180 -8.12 -9.46 30.34
N TYR A 181 -9.01 -9.50 29.35
CA TYR A 181 -10.05 -8.50 29.19
C TYR A 181 -11.40 -9.18 28.96
N GLU A 182 -12.48 -8.52 29.32
CA GLU A 182 -13.83 -8.98 28.98
C GLU A 182 -13.97 -9.14 27.46
N GLY A 183 -14.50 -10.27 26.99
CA GLY A 183 -14.69 -10.51 25.57
C GLY A 183 -15.18 -11.92 25.26
N CYS A 184 -15.07 -12.30 23.99
CA CYS A 184 -15.34 -13.66 23.54
C CYS A 184 -14.06 -14.49 23.53
N GLU A 185 -14.17 -15.72 24.02
CA GLU A 185 -13.09 -16.69 24.10
C GLU A 185 -13.48 -17.94 23.33
N CYS A 186 -12.55 -18.49 22.55
CA CYS A 186 -12.81 -19.71 21.80
C CYS A 186 -13.10 -20.89 22.75
N ASP A 187 -14.01 -21.78 22.34
CA ASP A 187 -14.30 -22.98 23.12
C ASP A 187 -13.05 -23.88 23.23
N PRO A 188 -12.94 -24.72 24.28
CA PRO A 188 -11.76 -25.55 24.50
C PRO A 188 -11.34 -26.38 23.28
N GLY A 189 -10.05 -26.29 22.92
CA GLY A 189 -9.47 -26.96 21.75
C GLY A 189 -9.54 -26.17 20.45
N LEU A 190 -10.10 -24.96 20.48
CA LEU A 190 -10.16 -24.04 19.35
C LEU A 190 -9.32 -22.79 19.59
N ILE A 191 -8.91 -22.18 18.49
CA ILE A 191 -7.98 -21.07 18.43
C ILE A 191 -8.55 -20.00 17.49
N PHE A 192 -8.36 -18.74 17.85
CA PHE A 192 -8.83 -17.62 17.05
C PHE A 192 -7.93 -17.39 15.85
N ASP A 193 -8.52 -17.36 14.66
CA ASP A 193 -7.79 -17.20 13.41
C ASP A 193 -7.73 -15.74 12.91
N GLY A 194 -8.37 -14.83 13.64
CA GLY A 194 -8.57 -13.44 13.26
C GLY A 194 -10.03 -13.12 12.90
N THR A 195 -10.86 -14.13 12.62
CA THR A 195 -12.29 -13.99 12.32
C THR A 195 -13.14 -15.03 13.07
N ASP A 196 -12.74 -16.29 13.05
CA ASP A 196 -13.48 -17.43 13.62
C ASP A 196 -12.62 -18.26 14.59
N CYS A 197 -13.29 -19.09 15.40
CA CYS A 197 -12.64 -20.09 16.25
C CYS A 197 -12.51 -21.43 15.49
N VAL A 198 -11.28 -21.80 15.16
CA VAL A 198 -10.94 -22.97 14.34
C VAL A 198 -10.02 -23.93 15.10
N SER A 199 -9.88 -25.16 14.62
CA SER A 199 -8.88 -26.10 15.16
C SER A 199 -7.48 -25.75 14.63
N GLN A 200 -6.43 -26.16 15.34
CA GLN A 200 -5.03 -25.84 14.98
C GLN A 200 -4.68 -26.18 13.51
N ASP A 201 -5.19 -27.29 12.98
CA ASP A 201 -4.95 -27.74 11.61
C ASP A 201 -5.63 -26.87 10.54
N HIS A 202 -6.63 -26.08 10.94
CA HIS A 202 -7.34 -25.11 10.12
C HIS A 202 -6.75 -23.70 10.21
N CYS A 203 -5.65 -23.52 10.95
CA CYS A 203 -4.90 -22.28 10.88
C CYS A 203 -4.33 -22.06 9.48
N GLY A 204 -4.50 -20.84 9.01
CA GLY A 204 -3.97 -20.34 7.75
C GLY A 204 -2.45 -20.17 7.78
N CYS A 205 -1.93 -19.63 6.69
CA CYS A 205 -0.51 -19.52 6.43
C CYS A 205 -0.03 -18.08 6.63
N PHE A 206 1.23 -17.92 7.03
CA PHE A 206 1.88 -16.61 7.11
C PHE A 206 2.90 -16.44 5.99
N HIS A 207 2.81 -15.32 5.28
CA HIS A 207 3.82 -14.93 4.31
C HIS A 207 3.99 -13.42 4.26
N SER A 208 5.23 -12.96 4.44
CA SER A 208 5.60 -11.54 4.35
C SER A 208 4.72 -10.60 5.21
N GLY A 209 4.38 -11.03 6.43
CA GLY A 209 3.55 -10.27 7.36
C GLY A 209 2.04 -10.35 7.12
N ARG A 210 1.59 -11.15 6.14
CA ARG A 210 0.17 -11.36 5.82
C ARG A 210 -0.29 -12.75 6.23
N TYR A 211 -1.46 -12.81 6.87
CA TYR A 211 -2.19 -14.06 7.11
C TYR A 211 -3.02 -14.44 5.89
N ILE A 212 -3.01 -15.72 5.53
CA ILE A 212 -3.68 -16.29 4.35
C ILE A 212 -4.55 -17.45 4.81
N PRO A 213 -5.89 -17.33 4.77
CA PRO A 213 -6.79 -18.40 5.18
C PRO A 213 -6.57 -19.69 4.37
N VAL A 214 -6.88 -20.83 4.99
CA VAL A 214 -6.81 -22.14 4.33
C VAL A 214 -7.74 -22.16 3.11
N GLY A 215 -7.20 -22.58 1.96
CA GLY A 215 -7.91 -22.63 0.68
C GLY A 215 -7.77 -21.35 -0.16
N GLU A 216 -7.32 -20.24 0.42
CA GLU A 216 -7.06 -19.02 -0.34
C GLU A 216 -5.71 -19.09 -1.07
N SER A 217 -5.64 -18.35 -2.18
CA SER A 217 -4.44 -18.24 -2.99
C SER A 217 -4.04 -16.79 -3.21
N LEU A 218 -2.74 -16.54 -3.29
CA LEU A 218 -2.16 -15.24 -3.60
C LEU A 218 -1.14 -15.35 -4.73
N VAL A 219 -0.97 -14.27 -5.46
CA VAL A 219 0.07 -14.14 -6.48
C VAL A 219 1.21 -13.31 -5.90
N LEU A 220 2.42 -13.84 -5.96
CA LEU A 220 3.63 -13.20 -5.42
C LEU A 220 4.10 -12.02 -6.29
N PRO A 221 4.98 -11.14 -5.77
CA PRO A 221 5.58 -10.07 -6.57
C PRO A 221 6.13 -10.53 -7.92
N GLY A 222 5.81 -9.77 -8.97
CA GLY A 222 6.21 -10.07 -10.35
C GLY A 222 5.35 -11.12 -11.06
N CYS A 223 4.29 -11.64 -10.42
CA CYS A 223 3.41 -12.67 -10.96
C CYS A 223 4.14 -13.91 -11.49
N GLN A 224 5.24 -14.29 -10.82
CA GLN A 224 6.07 -15.45 -11.17
C GLN A 224 5.65 -16.71 -10.44
N GLU A 225 4.94 -16.56 -9.32
CA GLU A 225 4.51 -17.66 -8.47
C GLU A 225 3.09 -17.38 -7.96
N ARG A 226 2.29 -18.45 -7.93
CA ARG A 226 0.99 -18.47 -7.28
C ARG A 226 1.06 -19.45 -6.13
N CYS A 227 0.67 -18.99 -4.96
CA CYS A 227 0.70 -19.78 -3.74
C CYS A 227 -0.70 -20.01 -3.21
N MET A 228 -0.95 -21.19 -2.66
CA MET A 228 -2.20 -21.53 -1.98
C MET A 228 -1.89 -22.02 -0.57
N CYS A 229 -2.66 -21.55 0.41
CA CYS A 229 -2.54 -22.07 1.76
C CYS A 229 -3.29 -23.39 1.87
N LEU A 230 -2.56 -24.48 2.14
CA LEU A 230 -3.15 -25.80 2.29
C LEU A 230 -3.24 -26.19 3.76
N ARG A 231 -4.36 -26.82 4.13
CA ARG A 231 -4.64 -27.30 5.49
C ARG A 231 -3.48 -28.16 6.00
N GLY A 232 -2.87 -27.76 7.11
CA GLY A 232 -1.76 -28.48 7.76
C GLY A 232 -0.48 -28.63 6.94
N GLN A 233 -0.40 -28.05 5.73
CA GLN A 233 0.74 -28.18 4.82
C GLN A 233 1.44 -26.84 4.55
N GLY A 234 0.91 -25.75 5.11
CA GLY A 234 1.45 -24.42 4.91
C GLY A 234 1.23 -23.89 3.49
N LEU A 235 2.02 -22.88 3.12
CA LEU A 235 1.90 -22.20 1.85
C LEU A 235 2.60 -23.02 0.75
N GLN A 236 1.84 -23.48 -0.24
CA GLN A 236 2.36 -24.22 -1.39
C GLN A 236 2.36 -23.34 -2.63
N CYS A 237 3.54 -23.10 -3.19
CA CYS A 237 3.74 -22.22 -4.34
C CYS A 237 4.06 -23.00 -5.60
N GLN A 238 3.52 -22.54 -6.72
CA GLN A 238 3.79 -23.09 -8.04
C GLN A 238 4.17 -21.95 -9.00
N PRO A 239 5.05 -22.22 -10.00
CA PRO A 239 5.33 -21.26 -11.05
C PRO A 239 4.04 -20.78 -11.71
N PHE A 240 3.94 -19.47 -11.88
CA PHE A 240 2.79 -18.80 -12.44
C PHE A 240 3.25 -17.71 -13.40
N SER A 241 2.42 -17.44 -14.39
CA SER A 241 2.58 -16.29 -15.26
C SER A 241 1.19 -15.82 -15.66
N CYS A 242 1.02 -14.51 -15.77
CA CYS A 242 -0.25 -13.97 -16.22
C CYS A 242 -0.59 -14.50 -17.62
N PRO A 243 -1.87 -14.84 -17.88
CA PRO A 243 -2.32 -15.22 -19.22
C PRO A 243 -1.90 -14.19 -20.27
N GLN A 244 -1.67 -14.64 -21.50
CA GLN A 244 -1.28 -13.74 -22.59
C GLN A 244 -2.28 -12.59 -22.74
N GLY A 245 -1.76 -11.36 -22.85
CA GLY A 245 -2.56 -10.15 -22.97
C GLY A 245 -3.03 -9.55 -21.64
N THR A 246 -2.68 -10.16 -20.50
CA THR A 246 -2.94 -9.60 -19.17
C THR A 246 -1.63 -9.18 -18.48
N GLY A 247 -1.70 -8.17 -17.62
CA GLY A 247 -0.59 -7.68 -16.82
C GLY A 247 -0.76 -7.96 -15.35
N CYS A 248 0.37 -7.95 -14.65
CA CYS A 248 0.42 -8.12 -13.20
C CYS A 248 0.11 -6.78 -12.53
N ILE A 249 -1.14 -6.58 -12.11
CA ILE A 249 -1.58 -5.33 -11.47
C ILE A 249 -1.63 -5.55 -9.95
N LEU A 250 -1.32 -4.50 -9.19
CA LEU A 250 -1.53 -4.46 -7.75
C LEU A 250 -2.71 -3.52 -7.46
N ASP A 251 -3.85 -4.08 -7.07
CA ASP A 251 -5.04 -3.32 -6.66
C ASP A 251 -5.39 -3.64 -5.19
N GLY A 252 -5.57 -2.60 -4.37
CA GLY A 252 -5.89 -2.77 -2.95
C GLY A 252 -4.93 -3.67 -2.14
N GLY A 253 -3.67 -3.83 -2.57
CA GLY A 253 -2.70 -4.73 -1.94
C GLY A 253 -2.82 -6.21 -2.35
N VAL A 254 -3.64 -6.52 -3.35
CA VAL A 254 -3.79 -7.86 -3.95
C VAL A 254 -3.27 -7.81 -5.39
N ARG A 255 -2.51 -8.85 -5.79
CA ARG A 255 -2.03 -8.97 -7.17
C ARG A 255 -3.00 -9.77 -8.02
N SER A 256 -3.35 -9.22 -9.17
CA SER A 256 -4.28 -9.79 -10.15
C SER A 256 -3.66 -9.75 -11.56
N CYS A 257 -4.17 -10.62 -12.44
CA CYS A 257 -3.86 -10.55 -13.86
C CYS A 257 -5.03 -9.86 -14.57
N GLU A 258 -4.80 -8.67 -15.08
CA GLU A 258 -5.85 -7.85 -15.68
C GLU A 258 -5.54 -7.45 -17.13
N THR A 259 -6.60 -7.35 -17.94
CA THR A 259 -6.52 -6.82 -19.29
C THR A 259 -6.41 -5.30 -19.23
N GLY A 260 -5.30 -4.75 -19.70
CA GLY A 260 -5.12 -3.31 -19.87
C GLY A 260 -4.68 -2.99 -21.29
N GLU A 261 -4.91 -1.76 -21.73
CA GLU A 261 -4.47 -1.30 -23.06
C GLU A 261 -2.93 -1.27 -23.19
N GLY A 262 -2.20 -1.40 -22.08
CA GLY A 262 -0.75 -1.19 -22.03
C GLY A 262 -0.42 0.30 -21.94
N ALA A 263 0.87 0.61 -21.92
CA ALA A 263 1.36 1.98 -21.94
C ALA A 263 2.19 2.26 -23.19
N THR A 264 2.31 3.53 -23.55
CA THR A 264 3.09 3.94 -24.72
C THR A 264 4.11 5.00 -24.33
N CYS A 265 5.38 4.72 -24.58
CA CYS A 265 6.47 5.68 -24.51
C CYS A 265 6.62 6.37 -25.88
N HIS A 266 6.74 7.69 -25.90
CA HIS A 266 6.77 8.50 -27.11
C HIS A 266 8.06 9.31 -27.22
N LEU A 267 8.60 9.36 -28.44
CA LEU A 267 9.62 10.31 -28.88
C LEU A 267 9.08 11.05 -30.09
N GLU A 268 8.71 12.30 -29.89
CA GLU A 268 8.13 13.14 -30.93
C GLU A 268 9.21 13.91 -31.71
N PRO A 269 8.96 14.26 -32.97
CA PRO A 269 9.82 15.17 -33.72
C PRO A 269 10.00 16.48 -32.94
N GLY A 270 11.26 16.91 -32.76
CA GLY A 270 11.59 18.08 -31.94
C GLY A 270 12.02 17.77 -30.51
N GLY A 271 11.96 16.50 -30.09
CA GLY A 271 12.58 16.02 -28.85
C GLY A 271 11.69 16.04 -27.61
N HIS A 272 10.38 16.24 -27.78
CA HIS A 272 9.41 15.98 -26.71
C HIS A 272 9.31 14.47 -26.47
N PHE A 273 9.43 14.08 -25.22
CA PHE A 273 9.52 12.68 -24.82
C PHE A 273 8.58 12.41 -23.66
N THR A 274 7.85 11.29 -23.74
CA THR A 274 6.92 10.81 -22.73
C THR A 274 7.26 9.37 -22.37
N THR A 275 7.44 9.07 -21.09
CA THR A 275 7.71 7.73 -20.56
C THR A 275 6.44 6.86 -20.53
N PHE A 276 6.58 5.58 -20.16
CA PHE A 276 5.41 4.70 -20.03
C PHE A 276 4.42 5.17 -18.96
N ASP A 277 4.89 5.76 -17.86
CA ASP A 277 4.02 6.20 -16.76
C ASP A 277 3.53 7.65 -16.92
N GLY A 278 3.95 8.32 -18.00
CA GLY A 278 3.44 9.63 -18.41
C GLY A 278 4.32 10.82 -18.04
N PHE A 279 5.51 10.61 -17.46
CA PHE A 279 6.48 11.69 -17.28
C PHE A 279 6.83 12.27 -18.65
N SER A 280 6.71 13.59 -18.82
CA SER A 280 6.90 14.24 -20.11
C SER A 280 7.83 15.45 -20.02
N GLY A 281 8.64 15.67 -21.05
CA GLY A 281 9.48 16.85 -21.14
C GLY A 281 10.34 16.91 -22.41
N LEU A 282 11.10 17.99 -22.55
CA LEU A 282 12.05 18.17 -23.64
C LEU A 282 13.37 17.48 -23.32
N THR A 283 13.90 16.79 -24.30
CA THR A 283 15.19 16.09 -24.22
C THR A 283 16.29 16.92 -24.89
N PRO A 284 17.58 16.72 -24.56
CA PRO A 284 18.71 17.38 -25.22
C PRO A 284 18.92 16.91 -26.68
N MET A 285 18.00 16.11 -27.23
CA MET A 285 18.11 15.40 -28.51
C MET A 285 18.07 16.25 -29.79
N PRO A 286 17.87 17.59 -29.77
CA PRO A 286 18.22 18.40 -30.94
C PRO A 286 19.74 18.59 -31.11
N VAL A 287 20.56 18.40 -30.07
CA VAL A 287 21.91 19.00 -30.01
C VAL A 287 23.07 17.99 -30.06
N THR A 288 22.89 16.74 -29.61
CA THR A 288 24.00 15.77 -29.47
C THR A 288 23.88 14.57 -30.41
N SER A 289 24.98 14.17 -31.04
CA SER A 289 25.06 12.92 -31.83
C SER A 289 25.39 11.78 -30.88
N CYS A 290 24.46 10.85 -30.65
CA CYS A 290 24.69 9.68 -29.80
C CYS A 290 23.58 8.64 -30.00
N ALA A 291 23.82 7.42 -29.56
CA ALA A 291 22.81 6.38 -29.45
C ALA A 291 22.31 6.24 -28.02
N TYR A 292 20.99 6.10 -27.87
CA TYR A 292 20.31 6.03 -26.58
C TYR A 292 19.44 4.77 -26.51
N GLU A 293 19.57 4.04 -25.41
CA GLU A 293 18.70 2.93 -25.07
C GLU A 293 17.35 3.48 -24.57
N LEU A 294 16.29 3.20 -25.33
CA LEU A 294 14.93 3.63 -24.98
C LEU A 294 14.27 2.66 -24.00
N ALA A 295 14.36 1.36 -24.26
CA ALA A 295 13.77 0.35 -23.39
C ALA A 295 14.47 -1.02 -23.51
N THR A 296 14.62 -1.71 -22.38
CA THR A 296 15.02 -3.12 -22.30
C THR A 296 14.37 -3.82 -21.11
N VAL A 297 14.42 -5.16 -21.09
CA VAL A 297 13.88 -5.98 -20.00
C VAL A 297 14.91 -6.15 -18.87
N VAL A 298 14.49 -5.89 -17.63
CA VAL A 298 15.33 -6.03 -16.43
C VAL A 298 15.69 -7.50 -16.20
N GLY A 299 16.97 -7.77 -15.89
CA GLY A 299 17.46 -9.10 -15.54
C GLY A 299 17.51 -10.10 -16.70
N SER A 300 17.14 -9.70 -17.91
CA SER A 300 17.15 -10.56 -19.09
C SER A 300 18.49 -10.52 -19.82
N ARG A 301 18.93 -11.69 -20.30
CA ARG A 301 20.13 -11.88 -21.13
C ARG A 301 19.77 -12.01 -22.60
N THR A 302 20.75 -11.79 -23.47
CA THR A 302 20.59 -11.89 -24.93
C THR A 302 20.04 -13.23 -25.43
N GLU A 303 20.19 -14.30 -24.63
CA GLU A 303 19.70 -15.64 -24.96
C GLU A 303 18.25 -15.88 -24.52
N ASP A 304 17.65 -15.00 -23.71
CA ASP A 304 16.31 -15.23 -23.19
C ASP A 304 15.25 -15.04 -24.28
N PRO A 305 14.19 -15.88 -24.32
CA PRO A 305 13.14 -15.76 -25.32
C PRO A 305 12.50 -14.38 -25.34
N ASP A 306 12.31 -13.76 -24.17
CA ASP A 306 11.62 -12.46 -24.00
C ASP A 306 12.55 -11.25 -24.10
N TRP A 307 13.85 -11.48 -24.31
CA TRP A 307 14.81 -10.39 -24.43
C TRP A 307 14.49 -9.51 -25.63
N PHE A 308 14.46 -8.20 -25.37
CA PHE A 308 14.51 -7.20 -26.40
C PHE A 308 15.24 -5.95 -25.90
N HIS A 309 15.68 -5.15 -26.85
CA HIS A 309 16.30 -3.87 -26.55
C HIS A 309 16.08 -2.91 -27.72
N VAL A 310 15.63 -1.68 -27.41
CA VAL A 310 15.29 -0.64 -28.40
C VAL A 310 16.26 0.53 -28.28
N ILE A 311 16.94 0.88 -29.37
CA ILE A 311 17.92 1.97 -29.45
C ILE A 311 17.44 3.01 -30.45
N ALA A 312 17.55 4.28 -30.08
CA ALA A 312 17.48 5.41 -30.99
C ALA A 312 18.90 5.96 -31.22
N ASP A 313 19.41 5.80 -32.44
CA ASP A 313 20.74 6.22 -32.86
C ASP A 313 20.69 7.50 -33.69
N PHE A 314 21.19 8.60 -33.13
CA PHE A 314 21.25 9.90 -33.79
C PHE A 314 22.63 10.12 -34.41
N LEU A 315 22.70 9.91 -35.73
CA LEU A 315 23.92 10.15 -36.49
C LEU A 315 24.17 11.65 -36.67
N PRO A 316 25.44 12.09 -36.77
CA PRO A 316 25.76 13.45 -37.15
C PRO A 316 25.13 13.80 -38.51
N CYS A 317 24.34 14.88 -38.55
CA CYS A 317 23.83 15.45 -39.80
C CYS A 317 24.24 16.93 -39.91
N PRO A 318 25.31 17.23 -40.66
CA PRO A 318 25.67 18.60 -41.00
C PRO A 318 24.57 19.24 -41.86
N GLY A 319 23.93 20.30 -41.35
CA GLY A 319 22.90 21.07 -42.09
C GLY A 319 21.45 20.64 -41.87
N CYS A 320 21.18 19.58 -41.09
CA CYS A 320 19.82 19.28 -40.64
C CYS A 320 19.37 20.26 -39.55
N THR A 321 18.16 20.81 -39.66
CA THR A 321 17.49 21.56 -38.58
C THR A 321 16.95 20.64 -37.50
N THR A 322 16.51 19.43 -37.87
CA THR A 322 16.07 18.37 -36.95
C THR A 322 16.74 17.06 -37.31
N ARG A 323 17.20 16.33 -36.28
CA ARG A 323 17.85 15.02 -36.47
C ARG A 323 16.82 13.90 -36.33
N LYS A 324 16.82 12.98 -37.28
CA LYS A 324 15.96 11.78 -37.28
C LYS A 324 16.76 10.60 -36.72
N PRO A 325 16.23 9.85 -35.75
CA PRO A 325 16.91 8.67 -35.24
C PRO A 325 16.84 7.54 -36.26
N ARG A 326 17.91 6.74 -36.31
CA ARG A 326 17.84 5.35 -36.76
C ARG A 326 17.38 4.51 -35.57
N VAL A 327 16.26 3.82 -35.70
CA VAL A 327 15.72 2.96 -34.64
C VAL A 327 16.22 1.54 -34.85
N ILE A 328 16.88 0.96 -33.86
CA ILE A 328 17.42 -0.41 -33.89
C ILE A 328 16.73 -1.21 -32.79
N ILE A 329 16.21 -2.39 -33.14
CA ILE A 329 15.51 -3.27 -32.22
C ILE A 329 16.18 -4.64 -32.27
N GLY A 330 16.77 -5.04 -31.15
CA GLY A 330 17.33 -6.37 -30.95
C GLY A 330 16.31 -7.31 -30.31
N PHE A 331 16.28 -8.55 -30.79
CA PHE A 331 15.62 -9.70 -30.17
C PHE A 331 16.62 -10.86 -30.12
N ARG A 332 16.31 -11.90 -29.33
CA ARG A 332 17.18 -13.07 -29.15
C ARG A 332 17.69 -13.67 -30.47
N ASP A 333 16.77 -13.95 -31.39
CA ASP A 333 17.06 -14.69 -32.64
C ASP A 333 17.02 -13.78 -33.88
N GLY A 334 17.10 -12.45 -33.72
CA GLY A 334 17.11 -11.54 -34.86
C GLY A 334 17.07 -10.06 -34.47
N CYS A 335 17.34 -9.19 -35.43
CA CYS A 335 17.30 -7.74 -35.25
C CYS A 335 16.65 -7.05 -36.45
N ALA A 336 16.04 -5.90 -36.19
CA ALA A 336 15.49 -5.04 -37.22
C ALA A 336 15.92 -3.59 -36.96
N ALA A 337 16.12 -2.83 -38.04
CA ALA A 337 16.37 -1.40 -37.94
C ALA A 337 15.59 -0.62 -38.99
N VAL A 338 15.12 0.56 -38.58
CA VAL A 338 14.50 1.56 -39.45
C VAL A 338 15.41 2.77 -39.47
N GLY A 339 15.97 3.07 -40.63
CA GLY A 339 16.87 4.20 -40.79
C GLY A 339 16.14 5.54 -40.94
N ALA A 340 16.91 6.62 -41.00
CA ALA A 340 16.40 7.99 -40.97
C ALA A 340 15.54 8.34 -42.21
N ASN A 341 15.75 7.64 -43.33
CA ASN A 341 14.98 7.79 -44.57
C ASN A 341 13.99 6.62 -44.75
N GLN A 342 13.59 5.97 -43.64
CA GLN A 342 12.71 4.80 -43.60
C GLN A 342 13.24 3.56 -44.33
N GLU A 343 14.56 3.47 -44.53
CA GLU A 343 15.21 2.25 -45.01
C GLU A 343 15.10 1.13 -43.97
N ILE A 344 14.69 -0.05 -44.42
CA ILE A 344 14.42 -1.20 -43.54
C ILE A 344 15.56 -2.20 -43.63
N TRP A 345 16.07 -2.61 -42.48
CA TRP A 345 17.12 -3.60 -42.35
C TRP A 345 16.65 -4.73 -41.43
N VAL A 346 16.90 -5.97 -41.83
CA VAL A 346 16.64 -7.15 -41.00
C VAL A 346 17.89 -8.01 -41.00
N ASN A 347 18.39 -8.35 -39.82
CA ASN A 347 19.59 -9.17 -39.63
C ASN A 347 20.80 -8.65 -40.43
N GLY A 348 20.95 -7.32 -40.50
CA GLY A 348 22.05 -6.64 -41.19
C GLY A 348 21.91 -6.51 -42.71
N GLN A 349 20.79 -6.95 -43.30
CA GLN A 349 20.53 -6.86 -44.75
C GLN A 349 19.33 -5.94 -45.06
N PRO A 350 19.34 -5.20 -46.18
CA PRO A 350 18.17 -4.45 -46.63
C PRO A 350 16.97 -5.38 -46.85
N ALA A 351 15.79 -4.98 -46.38
CA ALA A 351 14.57 -5.79 -46.47
C ALA A 351 13.39 -4.98 -47.02
N ARG A 352 12.38 -5.68 -47.55
CA ARG A 352 11.09 -5.10 -47.95
C ARG A 352 10.01 -5.60 -47.00
N LEU A 353 9.09 -4.72 -46.63
CA LEU A 353 7.97 -5.06 -45.73
C LEU A 353 6.76 -5.59 -46.53
N PRO A 354 5.93 -6.48 -45.95
CA PRO A 354 6.11 -7.09 -44.62
C PRO A 354 7.17 -8.18 -44.63
N VAL A 355 7.89 -8.34 -43.51
CA VAL A 355 8.93 -9.35 -43.34
C VAL A 355 8.92 -9.90 -41.92
N ARG A 356 9.19 -11.20 -41.79
CA ARG A 356 9.42 -11.83 -40.49
C ARG A 356 10.86 -11.59 -40.06
N VAL A 357 11.05 -10.95 -38.91
CA VAL A 357 12.40 -10.66 -38.36
C VAL A 357 12.99 -11.92 -37.74
N CYS A 358 12.21 -12.59 -36.88
CA CYS A 358 12.50 -13.89 -36.28
C CYS A 358 11.18 -14.55 -35.82
N ARG A 359 11.24 -15.67 -35.10
CA ARG A 359 10.01 -16.34 -34.64
C ARG A 359 9.22 -15.42 -33.70
N GLY A 360 7.97 -15.12 -34.07
CA GLY A 360 7.07 -14.27 -33.28
C GLY A 360 7.25 -12.77 -33.46
N VAL A 361 8.18 -12.33 -34.33
CA VAL A 361 8.42 -10.90 -34.61
C VAL A 361 8.21 -10.59 -36.09
N VAL A 362 7.37 -9.60 -36.36
CA VAL A 362 7.02 -9.17 -37.72
C VAL A 362 7.25 -7.67 -37.87
N ALA A 363 7.80 -7.28 -39.00
CA ALA A 363 7.87 -5.88 -39.44
C ALA A 363 6.89 -5.66 -40.61
N ARG A 364 6.11 -4.57 -40.59
CA ARG A 364 5.11 -4.25 -41.62
C ARG A 364 4.85 -2.75 -41.75
N TRP A 365 4.28 -2.35 -42.88
CA TRP A 365 3.73 -1.00 -43.06
C TRP A 365 2.40 -0.84 -42.31
N ALA A 366 2.14 0.38 -41.86
CA ALA A 366 0.88 0.85 -41.33
C ALA A 366 0.49 2.19 -41.98
N GLU A 367 -0.71 2.68 -41.68
CA GLU A 367 -1.20 3.96 -42.19
C GLU A 367 -0.25 5.12 -41.86
N GLY A 368 -0.23 6.15 -42.71
CA GLY A 368 0.62 7.33 -42.50
C GLY A 368 2.12 7.09 -42.71
N SER A 369 2.51 6.12 -43.55
CA SER A 369 3.91 5.76 -43.81
C SER A 369 4.67 5.35 -42.54
N GLN A 370 3.98 4.67 -41.63
CA GLN A 370 4.55 4.17 -40.39
C GLN A 370 5.08 2.74 -40.58
N VAL A 371 6.22 2.45 -39.98
CA VAL A 371 6.78 1.11 -39.88
C VAL A 371 6.46 0.55 -38.50
N ILE A 372 5.79 -0.58 -38.45
CA ILE A 372 5.51 -1.32 -37.21
C ILE A 372 6.42 -2.53 -37.13
N ILE A 373 7.17 -2.65 -36.04
CA ILE A 373 7.90 -3.85 -35.65
C ILE A 373 7.26 -4.37 -34.37
N GLU A 374 6.62 -5.54 -34.46
CA GLU A 374 5.79 -6.06 -33.37
C GLU A 374 6.14 -7.50 -32.98
N ARG A 375 6.17 -7.72 -31.67
CA ARG A 375 6.11 -9.00 -31.00
C ARG A 375 4.78 -9.05 -30.25
N SER A 376 3.74 -9.55 -30.90
CA SER A 376 2.40 -9.55 -30.35
C SER A 376 2.25 -10.56 -29.20
N PRO A 377 1.52 -10.23 -28.12
CA PRO A 377 0.94 -8.93 -27.78
C PRO A 377 1.88 -8.03 -26.97
N THR A 378 3.11 -8.46 -26.69
CA THR A 378 3.99 -7.89 -25.65
C THR A 378 4.59 -6.53 -25.97
N LEU A 379 5.05 -6.33 -27.21
CA LEU A 379 5.77 -5.13 -27.62
C LEU A 379 5.39 -4.76 -29.05
N ARG A 380 5.10 -3.48 -29.27
CA ARG A 380 4.94 -2.90 -30.61
C ARG A 380 5.74 -1.60 -30.68
N VAL A 381 6.70 -1.54 -31.60
CA VAL A 381 7.46 -0.32 -31.88
C VAL A 381 6.96 0.25 -33.20
N LEU A 382 6.51 1.50 -33.18
CA LEU A 382 6.13 2.26 -34.36
C LEU A 382 7.20 3.31 -34.64
N VAL A 383 7.65 3.35 -35.89
CA VAL A 383 8.55 4.39 -36.41
C VAL A 383 7.80 5.15 -37.50
N GLY A 384 7.48 6.40 -37.22
CA GLY A 384 6.70 7.27 -38.09
C GLY A 384 7.56 8.16 -38.99
N PRO A 385 6.91 9.02 -39.80
CA PRO A 385 7.60 10.06 -40.55
C PRO A 385 8.32 11.03 -39.59
N GLU A 386 9.29 11.77 -40.13
CA GLU A 386 10.09 12.76 -39.37
C GLU A 386 10.82 12.22 -38.12
N GLY A 387 10.95 10.90 -38.01
CA GLY A 387 11.69 10.27 -36.92
C GLY A 387 10.88 10.08 -35.63
N ALA A 388 9.55 10.21 -35.68
CA ALA A 388 8.68 9.91 -34.55
C ALA A 388 8.81 8.43 -34.15
N VAL A 389 8.91 8.14 -32.85
CA VAL A 389 9.00 6.77 -32.32
C VAL A 389 7.96 6.58 -31.22
N ALA A 390 7.20 5.49 -31.28
CA ALA A 390 6.28 5.10 -30.21
C ALA A 390 6.50 3.63 -29.84
N LEU A 391 6.79 3.37 -28.57
CA LEU A 391 6.94 2.02 -28.02
C LEU A 391 5.71 1.72 -27.21
N ARG A 392 4.89 0.76 -27.62
CA ARG A 392 3.76 0.25 -26.84
C ARG A 392 4.16 -1.03 -26.15
N ALA A 393 4.08 -1.04 -24.82
CA ALA A 393 4.33 -2.20 -23.98
C ALA A 393 3.02 -2.75 -23.42
N SER A 394 2.84 -4.06 -23.49
CA SER A 394 1.70 -4.71 -22.83
C SER A 394 1.82 -4.62 -21.31
N PRO A 395 0.71 -4.70 -20.57
CA PRO A 395 0.74 -4.78 -19.10
C PRO A 395 1.60 -5.95 -18.54
N ALA A 396 1.91 -6.98 -19.34
CA ALA A 396 2.83 -8.06 -18.93
C ALA A 396 4.29 -7.60 -18.74
N LEU A 397 4.63 -6.39 -19.18
CA LEU A 397 5.95 -5.76 -19.00
C LEU A 397 5.99 -4.74 -17.84
N GLN A 398 4.89 -4.56 -17.11
CA GLN A 398 4.81 -3.61 -15.98
C GLN A 398 5.87 -3.95 -14.91
N GLY A 399 6.67 -2.96 -14.53
CA GLY A 399 7.79 -3.10 -13.57
C GLY A 399 8.96 -3.97 -14.05
N ARG A 400 8.99 -4.36 -15.34
CA ARG A 400 10.04 -5.20 -15.94
C ARG A 400 10.88 -4.45 -16.96
N LEU A 401 10.62 -3.17 -17.18
CA LEU A 401 11.36 -2.34 -18.12
C LEU A 401 12.38 -1.45 -17.39
N ARG A 402 13.30 -0.89 -18.16
CA ARG A 402 14.25 0.15 -17.72
C ARG A 402 14.78 0.90 -18.94
N ALA A 403 15.64 1.88 -18.66
CA ALA A 403 16.25 2.85 -19.58
C ALA A 403 15.39 4.10 -19.77
N ALA A 404 15.50 4.81 -20.91
CA ALA A 404 14.93 6.15 -21.01
C ALA A 404 13.40 6.19 -20.90
N CYS A 405 12.68 5.15 -21.30
CA CYS A 405 11.22 5.07 -21.21
C CYS A 405 10.67 4.77 -19.80
N GLY A 406 11.53 4.68 -18.78
CA GLY A 406 11.12 4.39 -17.40
C GLY A 406 11.02 2.90 -17.08
N ASP A 407 10.51 2.58 -15.89
CA ASP A 407 10.36 1.20 -15.41
C ASP A 407 8.95 0.62 -15.63
N TYR A 408 8.01 1.47 -16.04
CA TYR A 408 6.61 1.16 -16.31
C TYR A 408 5.93 0.56 -15.08
N ASN A 409 5.99 1.23 -13.94
CA ASN A 409 5.39 0.78 -12.68
C ASN A 409 4.09 1.52 -12.31
N GLY A 410 3.74 2.57 -13.06
CA GLY A 410 2.58 3.44 -12.84
C GLY A 410 2.89 4.75 -12.08
N ILE A 411 4.16 5.06 -11.82
CA ILE A 411 4.58 6.20 -11.00
C ILE A 411 5.50 7.14 -11.81
N ALA A 412 4.93 8.06 -12.56
CA ALA A 412 5.69 9.03 -13.36
C ALA A 412 6.79 9.80 -12.60
N ALA A 413 6.67 9.96 -11.28
CA ALA A 413 7.64 10.68 -10.46
C ALA A 413 8.98 9.94 -10.27
N ASP A 414 9.02 8.61 -10.49
CA ASP A 414 10.22 7.80 -10.32
C ASP A 414 10.90 7.39 -11.63
N ASP A 415 10.29 7.69 -12.78
CA ASP A 415 10.88 7.48 -14.10
C ASP A 415 12.22 8.19 -14.33
N LEU A 416 12.50 9.24 -13.53
CA LEU A 416 13.76 9.98 -13.56
C LEU A 416 14.79 9.50 -12.53
N ILE A 417 14.55 8.39 -11.84
CA ILE A 417 15.53 7.84 -10.91
C ILE A 417 16.68 7.20 -11.70
N LEU A 418 17.89 7.72 -11.50
CA LEU A 418 19.09 7.20 -12.15
C LEU A 418 19.54 5.87 -11.50
N PRO A 419 20.35 5.08 -12.22
CA PRO A 419 21.01 3.90 -11.64
C PRO A 419 21.72 4.25 -10.31
N GLY A 420 21.41 3.50 -9.24
CA GLY A 420 21.91 3.78 -7.89
C GLY A 420 20.95 4.57 -6.99
N GLY A 421 19.75 4.91 -7.47
CA GLY A 421 18.67 5.48 -6.64
C GLY A 421 18.73 7.00 -6.48
N LEU A 422 19.51 7.70 -7.32
CA LEU A 422 19.60 9.15 -7.28
C LEU A 422 18.29 9.78 -7.76
N ARG A 423 17.71 10.64 -6.92
CA ARG A 423 16.45 11.36 -7.16
C ARG A 423 16.71 12.78 -7.66
N GLY A 424 15.70 13.37 -8.32
CA GLY A 424 15.76 14.76 -8.79
C GLY A 424 16.58 14.96 -10.08
N ALA A 425 16.80 13.89 -10.85
CA ALA A 425 17.43 13.99 -12.15
C ALA A 425 16.48 14.65 -13.16
N SER A 426 17.05 15.18 -14.24
CA SER A 426 16.33 15.65 -15.41
C SER A 426 16.28 14.58 -16.51
N LEU A 427 15.41 14.74 -17.51
CA LEU A 427 15.45 13.88 -18.71
C LEU A 427 16.83 13.89 -19.39
N THR A 428 17.53 15.03 -19.35
CA THR A 428 18.91 15.11 -19.86
C THR A 428 19.83 14.12 -19.15
N ASP A 429 19.74 14.03 -17.82
CA ASP A 429 20.56 13.12 -17.02
C ASP A 429 20.20 11.66 -17.30
N VAL A 430 18.89 11.35 -17.45
CA VAL A 430 18.42 10.01 -17.82
C VAL A 430 18.98 9.59 -19.17
N PHE A 431 18.89 10.43 -20.19
CA PHE A 431 19.44 10.13 -21.51
C PHE A 431 20.96 10.00 -21.48
N GLN A 432 21.67 10.80 -20.68
CA GLN A 432 23.10 10.63 -20.48
C GLN A 432 23.46 9.28 -19.84
N ALA A 433 22.66 8.82 -18.86
CA ALA A 433 22.83 7.51 -18.23
C ALA A 433 22.47 6.35 -19.18
N CYS A 434 21.55 6.57 -20.11
CA CYS A 434 21.06 5.58 -21.07
C CYS A 434 21.81 5.58 -22.41
N ARG A 435 23.03 6.15 -22.48
CA ARG A 435 23.86 6.07 -23.69
C ARG A 435 24.20 4.61 -24.02
N ALA A 436 23.88 4.20 -25.25
CA ALA A 436 24.09 2.83 -25.71
C ALA A 436 25.59 2.53 -25.83
N ARG A 437 26.06 1.49 -25.14
CA ARG A 437 27.45 1.05 -25.20
C ARG A 437 27.75 0.43 -26.57
N GLY A 438 28.94 0.72 -27.12
CA GLY A 438 29.38 0.20 -28.42
C GLY A 438 29.05 1.08 -29.63
N PHE A 439 28.39 2.22 -29.43
CA PHE A 439 28.18 3.24 -30.45
C PHE A 439 29.22 4.37 -30.26
N ASN A 440 30.12 4.53 -31.24
CA ASN A 440 31.27 5.44 -31.14
C ASN A 440 30.97 6.91 -31.47
N ASN A 441 29.71 7.26 -31.74
CA ASN A 441 29.30 8.61 -32.13
C ASN A 441 29.11 9.57 -30.94
N CYS A 442 29.13 9.07 -29.70
CA CYS A 442 28.94 9.86 -28.49
C CYS A 442 30.23 10.60 -28.10
N THR A 443 30.46 11.79 -28.66
CA THR A 443 31.74 12.52 -28.53
C THR A 443 31.91 13.37 -27.27
N GLU A 444 30.86 13.54 -26.44
CA GLU A 444 30.96 14.28 -25.17
C GLU A 444 31.27 13.36 -23.99
N LYS A 445 32.37 13.65 -23.28
CA LYS A 445 32.74 12.93 -22.04
C LYS A 445 31.64 13.07 -20.98
N LEU A 446 31.42 12.02 -20.19
CA LEU A 446 30.58 12.02 -18.99
C LEU A 446 30.95 13.21 -18.11
N VAL A 447 30.03 14.16 -17.94
CA VAL A 447 30.12 15.11 -16.83
C VAL A 447 29.56 14.36 -15.63
N THR A 448 30.42 13.69 -14.87
CA THR A 448 30.06 13.24 -13.53
C THR A 448 29.70 14.47 -12.71
N PRO A 449 28.47 14.58 -12.16
CA PRO A 449 28.20 15.62 -11.19
C PRO A 449 29.16 15.45 -10.02
N THR A 450 29.87 16.53 -9.69
CA THR A 450 30.70 16.60 -8.49
C THR A 450 29.86 16.20 -7.29
N LEU A 451 30.27 15.12 -6.62
CA LEU A 451 29.86 14.78 -5.26
C LEU A 451 30.20 15.96 -4.35
N THR A 452 29.22 16.84 -4.10
CA THR A 452 29.26 17.68 -2.91
C THR A 452 29.00 16.78 -1.72
N GLN A 453 30.07 16.20 -1.17
CA GLN A 453 30.09 15.70 0.18
C GLN A 453 29.84 16.87 1.14
N HIS A 454 28.59 17.08 1.52
CA HIS A 454 28.30 17.75 2.78
C HIS A 454 28.22 16.68 3.87
N PHE A 455 29.38 16.39 4.47
CA PHE A 455 29.43 15.95 5.85
C PHE A 455 29.38 17.20 6.72
N ALA A 456 28.27 17.37 7.44
CA ALA A 456 28.17 18.07 8.71
C ALA A 456 26.98 17.49 9.48
#